data_AF-A0A2K3PLH7-F1
#
_entry.id   AF-A0A2K3PLH7-F1
#
_cell.length_a   1.000
_cell.length_b   1.000
_cell.length_c   1.000
_cell.angle_alpha   90.00
_cell.angle_beta   90.00
_cell.angle_gamma   90.00
#
_symmetry.space_group_name_H-M   'P 1'
#
loop_
_entity.id
_entity.type
_entity.pdbx_description
1 polymer ?
#
loop_
_entity_poly.entity_id
_entity_poly.type
_entity_poly.pdbx_seq_one_letter_code
_entity_poly.pdbx_strand_id
1 'polypeptide(L)'
;MGSATSGNGYVSLTPEPEEEQSIVNSGSSNIDNKVGRVLYPHPVHVWPAIITTTFTLRITPFAKNSTSSGDGMALVFAQDNRPSPNDSYGSYLGMFDRSTQ
;
A
#
# COMPACT_ATOMS: atom_id res chain seq x y z
N MET A 1 10.71 -2.67 4.78
CA MET A 1 9.67 -2.73 5.83
C MET A 1 8.43 -2.06 5.28
N GLY A 2 7.28 -2.75 5.20
CA GLY A 2 6.06 -2.18 4.62
C GLY A 2 5.36 -1.20 5.56
N SER A 3 4.55 -0.29 5.03
CA SER A 3 3.83 0.75 5.79
C SER A 3 2.46 0.32 6.33
N ALA A 4 2.09 -0.95 6.18
CA ALA A 4 0.74 -1.39 6.52
C ALA A 4 0.51 -1.39 8.03
N THR A 5 -0.62 -0.85 8.46
CA THR A 5 -1.09 -0.85 9.85
C THR A 5 -2.54 -1.37 9.92
N SER A 6 -2.95 -1.83 11.10
CA SER A 6 -4.31 -2.31 11.34
C SER A 6 -4.89 -1.64 12.57
N GLY A 7 -6.14 -1.20 12.50
CA GLY A 7 -6.84 -0.51 13.58
C GLY A 7 -8.25 -0.14 13.18
N ASN A 8 -9.11 0.18 14.15
CA ASN A 8 -10.46 0.71 13.91
C ASN A 8 -11.31 -0.12 12.92
N GLY A 9 -11.09 -1.44 12.85
CA GLY A 9 -11.84 -2.35 11.97
C GLY A 9 -11.40 -2.35 10.50
N TYR A 10 -10.31 -1.66 10.13
CA TYR A 10 -9.74 -1.70 8.79
C TYR A 10 -8.21 -1.89 8.81
N VAL A 11 -7.67 -2.17 7.63
CA VAL A 11 -6.23 -2.22 7.38
C VAL A 11 -5.88 -1.01 6.51
N SER A 12 -4.95 -0.19 6.98
CA SER A 12 -4.37 0.89 6.18
C SER A 12 -3.11 0.37 5.51
N LEU A 13 -3.10 0.30 4.17
CA LEU A 13 -1.89 -0.13 3.44
C LEU A 13 -0.85 0.99 3.40
N THR A 14 -1.28 2.22 3.20
CA THR A 14 -0.43 3.41 3.24
C THR A 14 -0.84 4.27 4.44
N PRO A 15 0.10 5.02 5.07
CA PRO A 15 -0.22 5.83 6.24
C PRO A 15 -1.22 6.93 5.92
N GLU A 16 -2.17 7.16 6.82
CA GLU A 16 -2.98 8.38 6.83
C GLU A 16 -2.14 9.51 7.48
N PRO A 17 -2.20 10.76 7.00
CA PRO A 17 -1.56 11.87 7.68
C PRO A 17 -2.21 12.12 9.04
N GLU A 18 -1.39 12.37 10.06
CA GLU A 18 -1.86 12.73 11.39
C GLU A 18 -2.63 14.07 11.33
N GLU A 19 -3.84 14.10 11.89
CA GLU A 19 -4.62 15.34 12.00
C GLU A 19 -3.92 16.31 12.98
N GLU A 20 -3.52 17.47 12.44
CA GLU A 20 -3.13 18.72 13.10
C GLU A 20 -1.71 18.87 13.70
N GLN A 21 -0.84 19.51 12.92
CA GLN A 21 -0.29 20.82 13.30
C GLN A 21 0.19 21.59 12.07
N SER A 22 -0.50 22.68 11.77
CA SER A 22 0.02 23.78 10.96
C SER A 22 1.36 24.25 11.54
N ILE A 23 2.42 24.29 10.73
CA ILE A 23 3.36 25.42 10.58
C ILE A 23 4.39 25.02 9.51
N VAL A 24 4.36 25.78 8.42
CA VAL A 24 5.51 26.26 7.64
C VAL A 24 6.82 25.49 7.86
N ASN A 25 7.08 24.49 7.02
CA ASN A 25 8.39 24.29 6.40
C ASN A 25 8.23 23.33 5.23
N SER A 26 8.76 23.74 4.08
CA SER A 26 8.87 22.96 2.86
C SER A 26 9.75 21.73 3.08
N GLY A 27 9.20 20.70 3.71
CA GLY A 27 9.80 19.40 3.93
C GLY A 27 8.68 18.37 3.88
N SER A 28 8.75 17.45 2.92
CA SER A 28 7.74 16.44 2.61
C SER A 28 7.05 15.89 3.85
N SER A 29 5.73 16.06 3.96
CA SER A 29 4.93 15.18 4.81
C SER A 29 5.35 13.75 4.52
N ASN A 30 5.68 12.98 5.54
CA ASN A 30 6.32 11.66 5.45
C ASN A 30 5.35 10.57 4.93
N ILE A 31 4.44 10.93 4.04
CA ILE A 31 3.37 10.12 3.43
C ILE A 31 3.65 9.80 1.95
N ASP A 32 4.62 10.48 1.34
CA ASP A 32 5.06 10.15 -0.02
C ASP A 32 5.91 8.88 -0.03
N ASN A 33 5.95 8.22 -1.20
CA ASN A 33 6.80 7.05 -1.45
C ASN A 33 6.55 5.89 -0.47
N LYS A 34 5.29 5.66 -0.10
CA LYS A 34 4.89 4.58 0.81
C LYS A 34 4.31 3.39 0.08
N VAL A 35 4.64 2.21 0.60
CA VAL A 35 4.14 0.91 0.14
C VAL A 35 3.84 0.06 1.36
N GLY A 36 2.61 -0.43 1.44
CA GLY A 36 2.22 -1.48 2.37
C GLY A 36 1.73 -2.70 1.63
N ARG A 37 2.05 -3.86 2.19
CA ARG A 37 1.55 -5.16 1.73
C ARG A 37 1.12 -5.96 2.94
N VAL A 38 -0.03 -6.61 2.82
CA VAL A 38 -0.52 -7.58 3.78
C VAL A 38 -0.69 -8.91 3.05
N LEU A 39 -0.11 -9.96 3.61
CA LEU A 39 -0.22 -11.32 3.11
C LEU A 39 -1.00 -12.15 4.13
N TYR A 40 -1.81 -13.07 3.63
CA TYR A 40 -2.39 -14.11 4.47
C TYR A 40 -1.24 -14.96 5.04
N PRO A 41 -1.20 -15.23 6.36
CA PRO A 41 -0.01 -15.81 7.01
C PRO A 41 0.22 -17.29 6.69
N HIS A 42 -0.77 -17.99 6.13
CA HIS A 42 -0.65 -19.41 5.81
C HIS A 42 -0.54 -19.64 4.30
N PRO A 43 0.30 -20.57 3.85
CA PRO A 43 0.36 -20.96 2.44
C PRO A 43 -1.01 -21.40 1.91
N VAL A 44 -1.32 -21.01 0.68
CA VAL A 44 -2.57 -21.39 -0.01
C VAL A 44 -2.23 -22.27 -1.21
N HIS A 45 -2.91 -23.39 -1.34
CA HIS A 45 -2.77 -24.26 -2.51
C HIS A 45 -3.60 -23.67 -3.67
N VAL A 46 -2.92 -23.08 -4.66
CA VAL A 46 -3.59 -22.33 -5.75
C VAL A 46 -3.92 -23.18 -6.97
N TRP A 47 -3.46 -24.43 -7.03
CA TRP A 47 -3.76 -25.33 -8.15
C TRP A 47 -3.81 -26.81 -7.72
N PRO A 48 -4.79 -27.60 -8.20
CA PRO A 48 -5.99 -27.17 -8.92
C PRO A 48 -6.99 -26.51 -7.95
N ALA A 49 -7.40 -25.27 -8.23
CA ALA A 49 -8.31 -24.52 -7.36
C ALA A 49 -9.14 -23.48 -8.12
N ILE A 50 -10.30 -23.12 -7.57
CA ILE A 50 -11.06 -21.92 -7.92
C ILE A 50 -10.94 -20.96 -6.73
N ILE A 51 -10.52 -19.73 -6.98
CA ILE A 51 -10.31 -18.72 -5.93
C ILE A 51 -11.25 -17.55 -6.16
N THR A 52 -12.03 -17.22 -5.14
CA THR A 52 -12.92 -16.05 -5.13
C THR A 52 -12.49 -15.12 -4.01
N THR A 53 -12.30 -13.85 -4.33
CA THR A 53 -11.94 -12.82 -3.35
C THR A 53 -12.97 -11.70 -3.39
N THR A 54 -13.21 -11.09 -2.23
CA THR A 54 -14.07 -9.92 -2.11
C THR A 54 -13.43 -9.01 -1.08
N PHE A 55 -13.24 -7.76 -1.45
CA PHE A 55 -12.69 -6.74 -0.58
C PHE A 55 -13.41 -5.42 -0.82
N THR A 56 -13.47 -4.60 0.23
CA THR A 56 -13.98 -3.23 0.18
C THR A 56 -12.82 -2.29 0.39
N LEU A 57 -12.72 -1.25 -0.43
CA LEU A 57 -11.61 -0.31 -0.42
C LEU A 57 -12.13 1.12 -0.31
N ARG A 58 -11.43 1.92 0.51
CA ARG A 58 -11.53 3.38 0.55
C ARG A 58 -10.20 3.99 0.10
N ILE A 59 -10.20 4.70 -1.03
CA ILE A 59 -9.08 5.57 -1.44
C ILE A 59 -9.57 7.01 -1.28
N THR A 60 -8.84 7.82 -0.53
CA THR A 60 -9.21 9.22 -0.28
C THR A 60 -7.96 10.09 -0.39
N PRO A 61 -7.97 11.16 -1.19
CA PRO A 61 -6.88 12.14 -1.19
C PRO A 61 -6.82 12.84 0.16
N PHE A 62 -5.65 12.88 0.79
CA PHE A 62 -5.52 13.52 2.10
C PHE A 62 -5.20 15.01 2.04
N ALA A 63 -4.59 15.48 0.94
CA ALA A 63 -4.26 16.89 0.78
C ALA A 63 -5.49 17.70 0.35
N LYS A 64 -5.84 18.71 1.16
CA LYS A 64 -6.91 19.67 0.85
C LYS A 64 -6.61 20.34 -0.50
N ASN A 65 -7.54 20.24 -1.45
CA ASN A 65 -7.42 20.74 -2.83
C ASN A 65 -6.43 19.99 -3.75
N SER A 66 -5.93 18.81 -3.38
CA SER A 66 -5.19 17.98 -4.34
C SER A 66 -6.15 17.36 -5.37
N THR A 67 -5.82 17.55 -6.65
CA THR A 67 -6.45 16.83 -7.77
C THR A 67 -5.71 15.53 -8.11
N SER A 68 -4.54 15.30 -7.49
CA SER A 68 -3.75 14.09 -7.68
C SER A 68 -4.23 13.01 -6.71
N SER A 69 -4.46 11.81 -7.25
CA SER A 69 -4.74 10.58 -6.52
C SER A 69 -3.92 9.46 -7.13
N GLY A 70 -3.27 8.65 -6.29
CA GLY A 70 -2.46 7.54 -6.76
C GLY A 70 -1.77 6.82 -5.61
N ASP A 71 -1.02 5.74 -5.88
CA ASP A 71 -0.86 5.11 -7.21
C ASP A 71 -1.87 3.98 -7.48
N GLY A 72 -2.40 3.35 -6.42
CA GLY A 72 -3.44 2.32 -6.55
C GLY A 72 -3.26 1.16 -5.55
N MET A 73 -3.96 0.06 -5.83
CA MET A 73 -3.90 -1.19 -5.08
C MET A 73 -3.86 -2.37 -6.04
N ALA A 74 -3.12 -3.42 -5.67
CA ALA A 74 -3.16 -4.72 -6.33
C ALA A 74 -3.51 -5.85 -5.34
N LEU A 75 -4.25 -6.84 -5.83
CA LEU A 75 -4.36 -8.17 -5.19
C LEU A 75 -3.28 -9.07 -5.79
N VAL A 76 -2.50 -9.75 -4.94
CA VAL A 76 -1.37 -10.58 -5.38
C VAL A 76 -1.43 -11.98 -4.79
N PHE A 77 -1.15 -12.98 -5.64
CA PHE A 77 -0.77 -14.32 -5.22
C PHE A 77 0.75 -14.40 -5.23
N ALA A 78 1.35 -14.49 -4.04
CA ALA A 78 2.81 -14.49 -3.89
C ALA A 78 3.34 -15.90 -3.61
N GLN A 79 4.51 -16.20 -4.17
CA GLN A 79 5.21 -17.48 -3.95
C GLN A 79 5.79 -17.61 -2.53
N ASP A 80 6.06 -16.48 -1.87
CA ASP A 80 6.67 -16.41 -0.55
C ASP A 80 6.16 -15.19 0.22
N ASN A 81 6.63 -15.04 1.46
CA ASN A 81 6.32 -13.93 2.37
C ASN A 81 7.42 -12.87 2.43
N ARG A 82 8.30 -12.79 1.41
CA ARG A 82 9.34 -11.76 1.37
C ARG A 82 8.69 -10.36 1.41
N PRO A 83 9.40 -9.33 1.87
CA PRO A 83 8.90 -7.96 1.80
C PRO A 83 8.80 -7.46 0.35
N SER A 84 8.12 -6.33 0.14
CA SER A 84 8.15 -5.64 -1.16
C SER A 84 9.59 -5.25 -1.53
N PRO A 85 9.93 -5.21 -2.83
CA PRO A 85 11.23 -4.74 -3.28
C PRO A 85 11.56 -3.33 -2.76
N ASN A 86 12.84 -3.00 -2.66
CA ASN A 86 13.25 -1.64 -2.30
C ASN A 86 12.81 -0.66 -3.39
N ASP A 87 12.44 0.56 -2.99
CA ASP A 87 12.01 1.62 -3.91
C ASP A 87 10.86 1.25 -4.85
N SER A 88 9.97 0.37 -4.38
CA SER A 88 8.80 -0.14 -5.12
C SER A 88 7.53 0.72 -4.98
N TYR A 89 7.68 1.98 -4.54
CA TYR A 89 6.57 2.95 -4.45
C TYR A 89 6.17 3.47 -5.83
N GLY A 90 5.10 4.28 -5.90
CA GLY A 90 4.70 4.84 -7.18
C GLY A 90 3.99 3.79 -8.04
N SER A 91 4.22 3.91 -9.35
CA SER A 91 3.74 3.01 -10.39
C SER A 91 4.17 1.54 -10.24
N TYR A 92 5.11 1.23 -9.35
CA TYR A 92 5.55 -0.14 -9.08
C TYR A 92 4.65 -0.91 -8.09
N LEU A 93 3.71 -0.23 -7.41
CA LEU A 93 2.67 -0.81 -6.54
C LEU A 93 3.17 -1.80 -5.47
N GLY A 94 4.43 -1.72 -5.06
CA GLY A 94 5.03 -2.67 -4.13
C GLY A 94 5.26 -4.08 -4.69
N MET A 95 5.11 -4.26 -6.00
CA MET A 95 5.28 -5.54 -6.71
C MET A 95 6.63 -5.63 -7.43
N PHE A 96 7.11 -4.49 -7.95
CA PHE A 96 8.26 -4.40 -8.81
C PHE A 96 9.27 -3.37 -8.29
N ASP A 97 10.46 -3.33 -8.86
CA ASP A 97 11.44 -2.26 -8.63
C ASP A 97 11.96 -1.71 -9.97
N ARG A 98 12.84 -0.71 -9.90
CA ARG A 98 13.41 -0.06 -11.10
C ARG A 98 14.23 -1.01 -11.99
N SER A 99 14.63 -2.19 -11.52
CA SER A 99 15.36 -3.18 -12.32
C SER A 99 14.46 -4.02 -13.23
N THR A 100 13.14 -3.90 -13.07
CA THR A 100 12.15 -4.63 -13.88
C THR A 100 11.69 -3.88 -15.14
N GLN A 101 12.29 -2.71 -15.42
CA GLN A 101 12.01 -1.89 -16.59
C GLN A 101 13.01 -2.14 -17.73
#